data_AF-A0A957HL76-F1
#
_entry.id   AF-A0A957HL76-F1
#
_cell.length_a   1.000
_cell.length_b   1.000
_cell.length_c   1.000
_cell.angle_alpha   90.00
_cell.angle_beta   90.00
_cell.angle_gamma   90.00
#
_symmetry.space_group_name_H-M   'P 1'
#
loop_
_entity.id
_entity.type
_entity.pdbx_description
1 polymer ?
#
loop_
_entity_poly.entity_id
_entity_poly.type
_entity_poly.pdbx_seq_one_letter_code
_entity_poly.pdbx_strand_id
1 'polypeptide(L)' 'MSIPGKATAVSTHNYFQQHPAIGTATVPNLGWHISQAGFGSYRVTTGQKHHEQALRQALLSGINLIDTSSNYG' A
#
# COMPACT_ATOMS: atom_id res chain seq x y z
N MET A 1 4.37 -15.40 -10.62
CA MET A 1 5.39 -15.20 -9.57
C MET A 1 4.63 -14.81 -8.31
N SER A 2 4.67 -15.61 -7.24
CA SER A 2 4.05 -15.26 -5.96
C SER A 2 5.09 -14.62 -5.04
N ILE A 3 4.68 -13.62 -4.27
CA ILE A 3 5.50 -13.10 -3.16
C ILE A 3 5.06 -13.88 -1.92
N PRO A 4 5.94 -14.70 -1.32
CA PRO A 4 5.59 -15.42 -0.11
C PRO A 4 5.44 -14.46 1.08
N GLY A 5 4.48 -14.73 1.97
CA GLY A 5 4.24 -13.96 3.19
C GLY A 5 2.97 -13.11 3.18
N LYS A 6 2.70 -12.43 4.30
CA LYS A 6 1.61 -11.47 4.46
C LYS A 6 2.01 -10.39 5.47
N ALA A 7 1.32 -9.25 5.43
CA ALA A 7 1.48 -8.21 6.45
C ALA A 7 1.17 -8.77 7.86
N THR A 8 1.95 -8.36 8.84
CA THR A 8 1.75 -8.68 10.27
C THR A 8 1.61 -7.40 11.07
N ALA A 9 0.89 -7.43 12.18
CA ALA A 9 0.73 -6.25 13.04
C ALA A 9 2.08 -5.67 13.51
N VAL A 10 3.04 -6.54 13.85
CA VAL A 10 4.38 -6.13 14.29
C VAL A 10 5.15 -5.44 13.16
N SER A 11 5.19 -6.05 11.97
CA SER A 11 5.90 -5.48 10.83
C SER A 11 5.25 -4.18 10.35
N THR A 12 3.92 -4.09 10.36
CA THR A 12 3.20 -2.88 9.99
C THR A 12 3.45 -1.75 11.00
N HIS A 13 3.48 -2.05 12.29
CA HIS A 13 3.85 -1.06 13.31
C HIS A 13 5.26 -0.51 13.07
N ASN A 14 6.25 -1.40 12.89
CA ASN A 14 7.64 -1.02 12.62
C ASN A 14 7.77 -0.20 11.33
N TYR A 15 6.98 -0.52 10.32
CA TYR A 15 6.95 0.22 9.06
C TYR A 15 6.46 1.66 9.26
N PHE A 16 5.43 1.89 10.08
CA PHE A 16 4.98 3.26 10.38
C PHE A 16 5.92 4.04 11.31
N GLN A 17 6.69 3.37 12.17
CA GLN A 17 7.78 4.04 12.92
C GLN A 17 8.85 4.62 11.98
N GLN A 18 9.06 4.00 10.80
CA GLN A 18 9.97 4.49 9.77
C GLN A 18 9.36 5.61 8.90
N HIS A 19 8.03 5.81 8.96
CA HIS A 19 7.30 6.82 8.19
C HIS A 19 6.44 7.71 9.11
N PRO A 20 7.01 8.39 10.11
CA PRO A 20 6.25 9.09 11.16
C PRO A 20 5.41 10.26 10.66
N ALA A 21 5.66 10.75 9.44
CA ALA A 21 4.93 11.85 8.83
C ALA A 21 3.59 11.42 8.19
N ILE A 22 3.34 10.12 8.00
CA ILE A 22 2.11 9.65 7.36
C ILE A 22 0.97 9.54 8.38
N GLY A 23 -0.20 10.06 8.01
CA GLY A 23 -1.43 9.79 8.76
C GLY A 23 -1.79 8.31 8.68
N THR A 24 -2.20 7.72 9.81
CA THR A 24 -2.58 6.30 9.87
C THR A 24 -3.95 6.11 10.52
N ALA A 25 -4.59 4.98 10.24
CA ALA A 25 -5.88 4.60 10.81
C ALA A 25 -5.94 3.08 11.04
N THR A 26 -6.82 2.65 11.94
CA THR A 26 -7.14 1.23 12.12
C THR A 26 -8.48 0.94 11.47
N VAL A 27 -8.52 -0.06 10.58
CA VAL A 27 -9.78 -0.50 9.97
C VAL A 27 -10.62 -1.23 11.04
N PRO A 28 -11.84 -0.77 11.34
CA PRO A 28 -12.72 -1.43 12.30
C PRO A 28 -12.96 -2.89 11.92
N ASN A 29 -13.09 -3.77 12.92
CA ASN A 29 -13.35 -5.22 12.79
C ASN A 29 -12.25 -6.06 12.12
N LEU A 30 -11.35 -5.47 11.32
CA LEU A 30 -10.19 -6.16 10.75
C LEU A 30 -8.92 -5.98 11.59
N GLY A 31 -8.84 -4.90 12.37
CA GLY A 31 -7.65 -4.58 13.17
C GLY A 31 -6.42 -4.24 12.33
N TRP A 32 -6.60 -3.95 11.04
CA TRP A 32 -5.51 -3.60 10.13
C TRP A 32 -5.11 -2.15 10.34
N HIS A 33 -3.83 -1.92 10.60
CA HIS A 33 -3.24 -0.59 10.67
C HIS A 33 -2.82 -0.17 9.25
N ILE A 34 -3.43 0.89 8.74
CA ILE A 34 -3.26 1.35 7.36
C ILE A 34 -2.83 2.82 7.29
N SER A 35 -2.22 3.21 6.18
CA SER A 35 -2.07 4.61 5.80
C SER A 35 -3.45 5.22 5.53
N GLN A 36 -3.67 6.47 5.95
CA GLN A 36 -4.94 7.18 5.70
C GLN A 36 -5.18 7.46 4.22
N ALA A 37 -4.11 7.60 3.44
CA ALA A 37 -4.16 7.59 1.98
C ALA A 37 -3.84 6.19 1.45
N GLY A 38 -4.42 5.84 0.31
CA GLY A 38 -4.13 4.60 -0.42
C GLY A 38 -3.71 4.87 -1.87
N PHE A 39 -3.15 3.86 -2.52
CA PHE A 39 -2.83 3.89 -3.95
C PHE A 39 -3.90 3.11 -4.74
N GLY A 40 -4.66 3.79 -5.59
CA GLY A 40 -5.66 3.16 -6.45
C GLY A 40 -5.08 2.77 -7.81
N SER A 41 -5.28 1.52 -8.24
CA SER A 41 -4.70 0.99 -9.48
C SER A 41 -5.61 1.05 -10.71
N TYR A 42 -6.78 1.70 -10.63
CA TYR A 42 -7.77 1.72 -11.73
C TYR A 42 -7.21 2.14 -13.12
N ARG A 43 -6.23 3.05 -13.15
CA ARG A 43 -5.58 3.53 -14.39
C ARG A 43 -4.20 2.91 -14.64
N VAL A 44 -3.78 1.95 -13.82
CA VAL A 44 -2.44 1.36 -13.89
C VAL A 44 -2.44 0.22 -14.88
N THR A 45 -1.78 0.45 -16.02
CA THR A 45 -1.59 -0.56 -17.07
C THR A 45 -0.15 -1.06 -17.14
N THR A 46 0.02 -2.34 -17.48
CA THR A 46 1.32 -3.00 -17.66
C THR A 46 2.17 -2.31 -18.75
N GLY A 47 3.48 -2.24 -18.53
CA GLY A 47 4.44 -1.64 -19.47
C GLY A 47 4.61 -0.12 -19.34
N GLN A 48 3.77 0.54 -18.54
CA GLN A 48 3.82 1.98 -18.32
C GLN A 48 4.75 2.34 -17.16
N LYS A 49 5.99 2.73 -17.47
CA LYS A 49 7.03 3.08 -16.47
C LYS A 49 6.58 4.14 -15.47
N HIS A 50 5.77 5.11 -15.90
CA HIS A 50 5.27 6.15 -14.99
C HIS A 50 4.35 5.58 -13.90
N HIS A 51 3.54 4.56 -14.21
CA HIS A 51 2.69 3.91 -13.22
C HIS A 51 3.51 3.10 -12.20
N GLU A 52 4.54 2.39 -12.67
CA GLU A 52 5.49 1.70 -11.80
C GLU A 52 6.18 2.68 -10.84
N GLN A 53 6.66 3.81 -11.37
CA GLN A 53 7.29 4.86 -10.58
C GLN A 53 6.33 5.48 -9.56
N ALA A 54 5.07 5.70 -9.94
CA ALA A 54 4.04 6.22 -9.03
C ALA A 54 3.76 5.25 -7.88
N LEU A 55 3.60 3.95 -8.16
CA LEU A 55 3.43 2.93 -7.13
C LEU A 55 4.67 2.86 -6.23
N ARG A 56 5.88 2.85 -6.81
CA ARG A 56 7.13 2.84 -6.05
C ARG A 56 7.22 4.06 -5.13
N GLN A 57 6.89 5.25 -5.62
CA GLN A 57 6.89 6.46 -4.82
C GLN A 57 5.90 6.38 -3.66
N ALA A 58 4.67 5.87 -3.90
CA ALA A 58 3.68 5.68 -2.85
C ALA A 58 4.19 4.75 -1.74
N LEU A 59 4.75 3.59 -2.12
CA LEU A 59 5.30 2.60 -1.19
C LEU A 59 6.50 3.15 -0.40
N LEU A 60 7.38 3.93 -1.02
CA LEU A 60 8.51 4.57 -0.35
C LEU A 60 8.09 5.75 0.54
N SER A 61 6.87 6.27 0.35
CA SER A 61 6.33 7.38 1.14
C SER A 61 5.50 6.93 2.34
N GLY A 62 5.41 5.62 2.61
CA GLY A 62 4.67 5.07 3.74
C GLY A 62 3.28 4.52 3.41
N ILE A 63 2.85 4.50 2.14
CA ILE A 63 1.55 3.94 1.77
C ILE A 63 1.59 2.42 1.86
N ASN A 64 0.65 1.81 2.58
CA ASN A 64 0.53 0.36 2.69
C ASN A 64 -0.84 -0.20 2.24
N LEU A 65 -1.76 0.67 1.79
CA LEU A 65 -3.07 0.30 1.27
C LEU A 65 -3.08 0.45 -0.26
N ILE A 66 -3.38 -0.65 -0.97
CA ILE A 66 -3.51 -0.68 -2.43
C ILE A 66 -4.93 -1.15 -2.76
N ASP A 67 -5.66 -0.33 -3.52
CA ASP A 67 -6.96 -0.69 -4.09
C ASP A 67 -6.76 -1.21 -5.51
N THR A 68 -7.24 -2.43 -5.78
CA THR A 68 -7.11 -3.10 -7.07
C THR A 68 -8.27 -4.05 -7.34
N SER A 69 -8.44 -4.46 -8.58
CA SER A 69 -9.47 -5.40 -9.01
C SER A 69 -9.01 -6.17 -10.24
N SER A 70 -9.49 -7.40 -10.40
CA SER A 70 -9.32 -8.18 -11.64
C SER A 70 -9.98 -7.52 -12.85
N ASN A 71 -10.85 -6.54 -12.64
CA ASN A 71 -11.55 -5.81 -13.69
C ASN A 71 -10.81 -4.52 -14.11
N TYR A 72 -9.69 -4.20 -13.46
CA TYR A 72 -8.82 -3.09 -13.88
C TYR A 72 -7.84 -3.59 -14.95
N GLY A 73 -7.36 -2.69 -15.82
CA GLY A 73 -6.59 -3.03 -17.03
C GLY A 73 -5.09 -2.80 -16.94
#